data_AF-A0A536SFD6-F1
#
_entry.id   AF-A0A536SFD6-F1
#
_cell.length_a   1.000
_cell.length_b   1.000
_cell.length_c   1.000
_cell.angle_alpha   90.00
_cell.angle_beta   90.00
_cell.angle_gamma   90.00
#
_symmetry.space_group_name_H-M   'P 1'
#
loop_
_entity.id
_entity.type
_entity.pdbx_description
1 polymer ?
#
loop_
_entity_poly.entity_id
_entity_poly.type
_entity_poly.pdbx_seq_one_letter_code
_entity_poly.pdbx_strand_id
1 'polypeptide(L)'
;MCFGSGYYHWAPDGERLVWDRLPMTLAFMGVSVALLSEHLGERLERLLLAPALIAGIASVLWWRYTDDLRFYIWVQLAPFLAILVVVFAFPGRYTHRAYLLYGLALYALAKISEGYDGEIYSLTASSLSGHTLKHLLAAGAVLVLYLMLVRRAPLPGQPVRDPGGEFALKPGALGALKPREAGSSRPRRR
;
A
#
# COMPACT_ATOMS: atom_id res chain seq x y z
N MET A 1 -0.52 8.88 -7.08
CA MET A 1 -0.76 9.58 -5.80
C MET A 1 -0.01 10.90 -5.76
N CYS A 2 1.34 10.92 -5.73
CA CYS A 2 2.11 12.18 -5.59
C CYS A 2 1.83 13.24 -6.67
N PHE A 3 1.68 12.84 -7.93
CA PHE A 3 1.38 13.79 -9.02
C PHE A 3 -0.04 14.38 -8.95
N GLY A 4 -1.04 13.60 -8.51
CA GLY A 4 -2.42 14.09 -8.34
C GLY A 4 -2.56 15.07 -7.18
N SER A 5 -1.92 14.76 -6.05
CA SER A 5 -1.88 15.65 -4.88
C SER A 5 -1.14 16.95 -5.19
N GLY A 6 0.02 16.87 -5.86
CA GLY A 6 0.77 18.06 -6.28
C GLY A 6 -0.02 18.96 -7.25
N TYR A 7 -0.78 18.37 -8.17
CA TYR A 7 -1.59 19.11 -9.14
C TYR A 7 -2.81 19.81 -8.49
N TYR A 8 -3.41 19.21 -7.45
CA TYR A 8 -4.46 19.83 -6.64
C TYR A 8 -3.94 20.96 -5.77
N HIS A 9 -2.80 20.78 -5.09
CA HIS A 9 -2.23 21.83 -4.23
C HIS A 9 -1.71 23.05 -5.03
N TRP A 10 -1.44 22.88 -6.32
CA TRP A 10 -1.06 23.97 -7.22
C TRP A 10 -2.22 24.91 -7.58
N ALA A 11 -3.44 24.40 -7.66
CA ALA A 11 -4.66 25.21 -7.75
C ALA A 11 -5.84 24.37 -7.27
N PRO A 12 -6.46 24.68 -6.12
CA PRO A 12 -7.55 23.88 -5.60
C PRO A 12 -8.82 24.12 -6.42
N ASP A 13 -9.12 23.21 -7.34
CA ASP A 13 -10.41 23.12 -8.02
C ASP A 13 -11.00 21.70 -7.89
N GLY A 14 -12.31 21.57 -8.06
CA GLY A 14 -13.00 20.28 -7.92
C GLY A 14 -12.65 19.25 -9.00
N GLU A 15 -12.01 19.66 -10.10
CA GLU A 15 -11.54 18.73 -11.15
C GLU A 15 -10.21 18.09 -10.79
N ARG A 16 -9.29 18.86 -10.21
CA ARG A 16 -7.98 18.39 -9.75
C ARG A 16 -8.09 17.46 -8.56
N LEU A 17 -9.11 17.63 -7.74
CA LEU A 17 -9.40 16.72 -6.62
C LEU A 17 -9.82 15.32 -7.10
N VAL A 18 -10.44 15.20 -8.28
CA VAL A 18 -10.73 13.90 -8.91
C VAL A 18 -9.43 13.16 -9.24
N TRP A 19 -8.43 13.88 -9.75
CA TRP A 19 -7.11 13.32 -10.08
C TRP A 19 -6.27 12.90 -8.87
N ASP A 20 -6.58 13.42 -7.68
CA ASP A 20 -6.00 12.93 -6.43
C ASP A 20 -6.72 11.67 -5.92
N ARG A 21 -8.06 11.66 -5.97
CA ARG A 21 -8.90 10.57 -5.44
C ARG A 21 -8.93 9.32 -6.31
N LEU A 22 -8.87 9.45 -7.63
CA LEU A 22 -8.92 8.31 -8.55
C LEU A 22 -7.74 7.35 -8.34
N PRO A 23 -6.46 7.78 -8.38
CA PRO A 23 -5.34 6.86 -8.16
C PRO A 23 -5.36 6.22 -6.78
N MET A 24 -5.80 6.95 -5.76
CA MET A 24 -5.91 6.43 -4.39
C MET A 24 -6.94 5.30 -4.32
N THR A 25 -8.11 5.54 -4.91
CA THR A 25 -9.22 4.59 -4.92
C THR A 25 -8.87 3.30 -5.65
N LEU A 26 -8.25 3.41 -6.83
CA LEU A 26 -7.82 2.26 -7.61
C LEU A 26 -6.79 1.42 -6.84
N ALA A 27 -5.83 2.07 -6.17
CA ALA A 27 -4.86 1.38 -5.34
C ALA A 27 -5.53 0.64 -4.17
N PHE A 28 -6.51 1.28 -3.51
CA PHE A 28 -7.23 0.68 -2.38
C PHE A 28 -8.07 -0.53 -2.81
N MET A 29 -8.78 -0.42 -3.93
CA MET A 29 -9.54 -1.55 -4.49
C MET A 29 -8.63 -2.70 -4.92
N GLY A 30 -7.53 -2.40 -5.61
CA GLY A 30 -6.54 -3.40 -6.01
C GLY A 30 -5.95 -4.15 -4.82
N VAL A 31 -5.50 -3.43 -3.78
CA VAL A 31 -4.96 -4.04 -2.56
C VAL A 31 -6.03 -4.87 -1.82
N SER A 32 -7.27 -4.38 -1.74
CA SER A 32 -8.36 -5.12 -1.10
C SER A 32 -8.61 -6.47 -1.78
N VAL A 33 -8.71 -6.46 -3.11
CA VAL A 33 -8.94 -7.68 -3.90
C VAL A 33 -7.76 -8.63 -3.79
N ALA A 34 -6.52 -8.12 -3.85
CA ALA A 34 -5.31 -8.93 -3.69
C ALA A 34 -5.23 -9.61 -2.31
N LEU A 35 -5.54 -8.88 -1.23
CA LEU A 35 -5.57 -9.43 0.12
C LEU A 35 -6.61 -10.54 0.27
N LEU A 36 -7.80 -10.33 -0.29
CA LEU A 36 -8.89 -11.31 -0.25
C LEU A 36 -8.59 -12.53 -1.13
N SER A 37 -8.09 -12.34 -2.35
CA SER A 37 -7.78 -13.45 -3.26
C SER A 37 -6.64 -14.32 -2.75
N GLU A 38 -5.66 -13.73 -2.06
CA GLU A 38 -4.57 -14.45 -1.40
C GLU A 38 -5.09 -15.45 -0.36
N HIS A 39 -6.28 -15.23 0.24
CA HIS A 39 -6.84 -16.08 1.30
C HIS A 39 -8.03 -16.92 0.84
N LEU A 40 -8.90 -16.39 -0.02
CA LEU A 40 -10.15 -17.00 -0.51
C LEU A 40 -9.99 -17.72 -1.86
N GLY A 41 -8.90 -17.47 -2.59
CA GLY A 41 -8.56 -18.13 -3.85
C GLY A 41 -8.57 -17.23 -5.09
N GLU A 42 -7.77 -17.59 -6.09
CA GLU A 42 -7.51 -16.80 -7.32
C GLU A 42 -8.74 -16.59 -8.21
N ARG A 43 -9.74 -17.47 -8.13
CA ARG A 43 -11.00 -17.28 -8.88
C ARG A 43 -11.68 -15.99 -8.45
N LEU A 44 -11.54 -15.63 -7.17
CA LEU A 44 -12.10 -14.41 -6.62
C LEU A 44 -11.43 -13.16 -7.20
N GLU A 45 -10.13 -13.19 -7.47
CA GLU A 45 -9.43 -12.06 -8.10
C GLU A 45 -9.99 -11.75 -9.49
N ARG A 46 -10.10 -12.79 -10.34
CA ARG A 46 -10.65 -12.65 -11.70
C ARG A 46 -12.09 -12.14 -11.69
N LEU A 47 -12.86 -12.49 -10.66
CA LEU A 47 -14.26 -12.09 -10.53
C LEU A 47 -14.44 -10.72 -9.89
N LEU A 48 -13.61 -10.36 -8.89
CA LEU A 48 -13.79 -9.14 -8.09
C LEU A 48 -12.95 -7.96 -8.56
N LEU A 49 -11.81 -8.17 -9.23
CA LEU A 49 -10.92 -7.07 -9.56
C LEU A 49 -11.61 -6.03 -10.45
N ALA A 50 -12.18 -6.46 -11.57
CA ALA A 50 -12.90 -5.55 -12.47
C ALA A 50 -14.08 -4.84 -11.76
N PRO A 51 -15.01 -5.54 -11.09
CA PRO A 51 -16.09 -4.88 -10.35
C PRO A 51 -15.61 -3.92 -9.25
N ALA A 52 -14.56 -4.27 -8.51
CA ALA A 52 -14.01 -3.40 -7.47
C ALA A 52 -13.40 -2.12 -8.06
N LEU A 53 -12.63 -2.22 -9.14
CA LEU A 53 -12.08 -1.05 -9.82
C LEU A 53 -13.19 -0.17 -10.41
N ILE A 54 -14.21 -0.77 -11.02
CA ILE A 54 -15.38 -0.05 -11.54
C ILE A 54 -16.12 0.65 -10.41
N ALA A 55 -16.38 -0.03 -9.29
CA ALA A 55 -17.01 0.58 -8.12
C ALA A 55 -16.18 1.75 -7.57
N GLY A 56 -14.85 1.60 -7.57
CA GLY A 56 -13.92 2.66 -7.22
C GLY A 56 -14.07 3.90 -8.09
N ILE A 57 -13.98 3.73 -9.41
CA ILE A 57 -14.17 4.83 -10.38
C ILE A 57 -15.56 5.44 -10.24
N ALA A 58 -16.60 4.62 -10.17
CA ALA A 58 -17.99 5.05 -10.02
C ALA A 58 -18.19 5.87 -8.75
N SER A 59 -17.52 5.52 -7.65
CA SER A 59 -17.62 6.28 -6.39
C SER A 59 -17.07 7.70 -6.50
N VAL A 60 -15.99 7.88 -7.26
CA VAL A 60 -15.39 9.22 -7.47
C VAL A 60 -16.25 10.04 -8.44
N LEU A 61 -16.75 9.43 -9.52
CA LEU A 61 -17.64 10.08 -10.47
C LEU A 61 -18.99 10.46 -9.82
N TRP A 62 -19.53 9.58 -8.97
CA TRP A 62 -20.74 9.83 -8.21
C TRP A 62 -20.58 11.03 -7.30
N TRP A 63 -19.52 11.05 -6.47
CA TRP A 63 -19.21 12.21 -5.64
C TRP A 63 -19.09 13.48 -6.49
N ARG A 64 -18.43 13.42 -7.65
CA ARG A 64 -18.27 14.59 -8.51
C ARG A 64 -19.60 15.13 -9.06
N TYR A 65 -20.59 14.26 -9.26
CA TYR A 65 -21.89 14.62 -9.78
C TYR A 65 -22.87 15.07 -8.68
N THR A 66 -22.89 14.40 -7.53
CA THR A 66 -23.89 14.61 -6.47
C THR A 66 -23.37 15.36 -5.25
N ASP A 67 -22.06 15.60 -5.16
CA ASP A 67 -21.33 16.07 -3.99
C ASP A 67 -21.53 15.19 -2.73
N ASP A 68 -22.00 13.95 -2.92
CA ASP A 68 -22.20 12.97 -1.84
C ASP A 68 -20.97 12.07 -1.70
N LEU A 69 -20.32 12.15 -0.53
CA LEU A 69 -19.10 11.42 -0.23
C LEU A 69 -19.35 10.01 0.35
N ARG A 70 -20.59 9.64 0.68
CA ARG A 70 -20.89 8.38 1.40
C ARG A 70 -20.41 7.15 0.66
N PHE A 71 -20.64 7.08 -0.65
CA PHE A 71 -20.20 5.94 -1.45
C PHE A 71 -18.66 5.86 -1.51
N TYR A 72 -18.01 7.00 -1.69
CA TYR A 72 -16.55 7.10 -1.66
C TYR A 72 -15.94 6.68 -0.31
N ILE A 73 -16.60 7.00 0.80
CA ILE A 73 -16.17 6.56 2.14
C ILE A 73 -16.21 5.04 2.25
N TRP A 74 -17.27 4.37 1.77
CA TRP A 74 -17.34 2.91 1.78
C TRP A 74 -16.23 2.25 0.97
N VAL A 75 -15.94 2.80 -0.20
CA VAL A 75 -14.84 2.35 -1.05
C VAL A 75 -13.49 2.54 -0.34
N GLN A 76 -13.28 3.67 0.35
CA GLN A 76 -12.07 3.88 1.14
C GLN A 76 -11.96 2.94 2.35
N LEU A 77 -13.09 2.50 2.93
CA LEU A 77 -13.10 1.59 4.07
C LEU A 77 -12.76 0.14 3.70
N ALA A 78 -12.97 -0.24 2.44
CA ALA A 78 -12.77 -1.60 1.96
C ALA A 78 -11.39 -2.21 2.28
N PRO A 79 -10.23 -1.55 2.03
CA PRO A 79 -8.93 -2.14 2.35
C PRO A 79 -8.73 -2.40 3.84
N PHE A 80 -9.26 -1.52 4.71
CA PHE A 80 -9.16 -1.71 6.15
C PHE A 80 -10.01 -2.89 6.61
N LEU A 81 -11.23 -3.01 6.09
CA LEU A 81 -12.08 -4.16 6.39
C LEU A 81 -11.47 -5.45 5.84
N ALA A 82 -10.89 -5.43 4.64
CA ALA A 82 -10.18 -6.56 4.06
C ALA A 82 -9.00 -7.00 4.93
N ILE A 83 -8.20 -6.05 5.44
CA ILE A 83 -7.11 -6.35 6.39
C ILE A 83 -7.65 -7.02 7.66
N LEU A 84 -8.71 -6.46 8.26
CA LEU A 84 -9.30 -7.01 9.49
C LEU A 84 -9.85 -8.41 9.25
N VAL A 85 -10.65 -8.59 8.20
CA VAL A 85 -11.21 -9.90 7.80
C VAL A 85 -10.09 -10.90 7.55
N VAL A 86 -9.07 -10.52 6.78
CA VAL A 86 -7.91 -11.37 6.52
C VAL A 86 -7.27 -11.76 7.85
N VAL A 87 -6.88 -10.80 8.69
CA VAL A 87 -6.12 -11.02 9.94
C VAL A 87 -6.87 -11.89 10.95
N PHE A 88 -8.18 -11.67 11.12
CA PHE A 88 -8.96 -12.34 12.18
C PHE A 88 -9.67 -13.61 11.70
N ALA A 89 -10.07 -13.70 10.43
CA ALA A 89 -10.87 -14.84 9.95
C ALA A 89 -10.05 -15.96 9.31
N PHE A 90 -8.80 -15.71 8.91
CA PHE A 90 -7.97 -16.70 8.19
C PHE A 90 -6.68 -17.05 8.95
N PRO A 91 -6.13 -18.26 8.75
CA PRO A 91 -4.77 -18.56 9.21
C PRO A 91 -3.74 -17.78 8.41
N GLY A 92 -2.61 -17.43 9.03
CA GLY A 92 -1.51 -16.78 8.32
C GLY A 92 -0.90 -17.72 7.28
N ARG A 93 -0.73 -17.23 6.05
CA ARG A 93 -0.01 -17.96 4.98
C ARG A 93 1.46 -17.57 4.88
N TYR A 94 1.77 -16.33 5.24
CA TYR A 94 3.11 -15.75 5.16
C TYR A 94 3.57 -15.22 6.52
N THR A 95 4.88 -15.16 6.71
CA THR A 95 5.51 -14.46 7.84
C THR A 95 5.23 -12.96 7.76
N HIS A 96 5.48 -12.24 8.87
CA HIS A 96 5.33 -10.78 8.95
C HIS A 96 3.90 -10.24 8.77
N ARG A 97 2.88 -11.09 8.87
CA ARG A 97 1.45 -10.69 8.80
C ARG A 97 1.07 -9.52 9.71
N ALA A 98 1.70 -9.40 10.88
CA ALA A 98 1.47 -8.28 11.81
C ALA A 98 1.72 -6.89 11.17
N TYR A 99 2.51 -6.83 10.09
CA TYR A 99 2.76 -5.58 9.36
C TYR A 99 1.50 -5.03 8.69
N LEU A 100 0.51 -5.87 8.38
CA LEU A 100 -0.81 -5.40 7.93
C LEU A 100 -1.50 -4.55 9.01
N LEU A 101 -1.40 -4.97 10.28
CA LEU A 101 -1.95 -4.21 11.41
C LEU A 101 -1.13 -2.95 11.70
N TYR A 102 0.20 -2.99 11.55
CA TYR A 102 1.05 -1.81 11.68
C TYR A 102 0.74 -0.77 10.60
N GLY A 103 0.57 -1.20 9.34
CA GLY A 103 0.15 -0.32 8.25
C GLY A 103 -1.22 0.30 8.51
N LEU A 104 -2.19 -0.50 8.97
CA LEU A 104 -3.51 -0.02 9.39
C LEU A 104 -3.43 1.02 10.51
N ALA A 105 -2.63 0.77 11.54
CA ALA A 105 -2.45 1.68 12.66
C ALA A 105 -1.80 3.00 12.22
N LEU A 106 -0.77 2.95 11.39
CA LEU A 106 -0.12 4.15 10.85
C LEU A 106 -1.08 4.99 10.00
N TYR A 107 -1.90 4.35 9.16
CA TYR A 107 -2.90 5.06 8.38
C TYR A 107 -4.00 5.67 9.27
N ALA A 108 -4.47 4.94 10.28
CA ALA A 108 -5.44 5.47 11.24
C ALA A 108 -4.88 6.70 11.98
N LEU A 109 -3.61 6.64 12.41
CA LEU A 109 -2.91 7.80 12.97
C LEU A 109 -2.81 8.95 11.97
N ALA A 110 -2.54 8.68 10.69
CA ALA A 110 -2.52 9.71 9.65
C ALA A 110 -3.87 10.46 9.55
N LYS A 111 -4.99 9.72 9.58
CA LYS A 111 -6.34 10.30 9.57
C LYS A 111 -6.67 11.09 10.84
N ILE A 112 -6.21 10.61 12.00
CA ILE A 112 -6.33 11.35 13.27
C ILE A 112 -5.54 12.65 13.17
N SER A 113 -4.28 12.62 12.71
CA SER A 113 -3.46 13.82 12.55
C SER A 113 -4.07 14.84 11.60
N GLU A 114 -4.76 14.40 10.54
CA GLU A 114 -5.51 15.29 9.66
C GLU A 114 -6.69 15.99 10.37
N GLY A 115 -7.38 15.29 11.27
CA GLY A 115 -8.50 15.86 12.03
C GLY A 115 -8.09 16.86 13.10
N TYR A 116 -6.87 16.75 13.62
CA TYR A 116 -6.30 17.63 14.65
C TYR A 116 -5.25 18.60 14.08
N ASP A 117 -5.40 19.02 12.82
CA ASP A 117 -4.38 19.82 12.13
C ASP A 117 -4.03 21.11 12.88
N GLY A 118 -5.05 21.84 13.37
CA GLY A 118 -4.87 23.09 14.11
C GLY A 118 -4.25 22.89 15.50
N GLU A 119 -4.69 21.84 16.21
CA GLU A 119 -4.15 21.48 17.52
C GLU A 119 -2.70 21.04 17.42
N ILE A 120 -2.35 20.21 16.42
CA ILE A 120 -0.96 19.79 16.18
C ILE A 120 -0.09 20.99 15.79
N TYR A 121 -0.59 21.89 14.96
CA TYR A 121 0.15 23.09 14.55
C TYR A 121 0.44 24.03 15.73
N SER A 122 -0.53 24.20 16.63
CA SER A 122 -0.36 25.03 17.84
C SER A 122 0.56 24.38 18.87
N LEU A 123 0.45 23.07 19.10
CA LEU A 123 1.30 22.32 20.04
C LEU A 123 2.77 22.23 19.58
N THR A 124 3.03 22.24 18.28
CA THR A 124 4.38 22.15 17.71
C THR A 124 5.02 23.53 17.46
N ALA A 125 4.48 24.58 18.08
CA ALA A 125 4.94 25.95 17.88
C ALA A 125 5.05 26.34 16.39
N SER A 126 4.03 25.98 15.59
CA SER A 126 3.94 26.27 14.15
C SER A 126 4.99 25.58 13.28
N SER A 127 5.73 24.59 13.80
CA SER A 127 6.79 23.90 13.04
C SER A 127 6.27 22.73 12.20
N LEU A 128 5.20 22.05 12.63
CA LEU A 128 4.62 20.88 11.96
C LEU A 128 3.10 20.94 11.98
N SER A 129 2.46 20.89 10.82
CA SER A 129 1.00 20.73 10.73
C SER A 129 0.61 19.25 10.77
N GLY A 130 -0.62 18.96 11.19
CA GLY A 130 -1.21 17.63 11.06
C GLY A 130 -1.24 17.14 9.61
N HIS A 131 -1.31 18.05 8.64
CA HIS A 131 -1.22 17.78 7.21
C HIS A 131 0.17 17.29 6.77
N THR A 132 1.26 17.80 7.36
CA THR A 132 2.59 17.24 7.09
C THR A 132 2.72 15.87 7.76
N LEU A 133 2.24 15.75 8.99
CA LEU A 133 2.31 14.51 9.76
C LEU A 133 1.50 13.37 9.10
N LYS A 134 0.31 13.66 8.54
CA LYS A 134 -0.49 12.65 7.84
C LYS A 134 0.25 12.07 6.63
N HIS A 135 0.98 12.90 5.87
CA HIS A 135 1.72 12.43 4.70
C HIS A 135 2.88 11.53 5.11
N LEU A 136 3.60 11.89 6.18
CA LEU A 136 4.67 11.07 6.75
C LEU A 136 4.13 9.72 7.26
N LEU A 137 3.02 9.74 7.99
CA LEU A 137 2.38 8.52 8.51
C LEU A 137 1.81 7.63 7.39
N ALA A 138 1.18 8.23 6.37
CA ALA A 138 0.68 7.51 5.20
C ALA A 138 1.82 6.89 4.38
N ALA A 139 2.92 7.63 4.17
CA ALA A 139 4.12 7.09 3.54
C ALA A 139 4.74 5.96 4.38
N GLY A 140 4.75 6.10 5.70
CA GLY A 140 5.16 5.06 6.64
C GLY A 140 4.31 3.79 6.52
N ALA A 141 2.98 3.93 6.41
CA ALA A 141 2.07 2.80 6.22
C ALA A 141 2.40 2.03 4.93
N VAL A 142 2.61 2.75 3.82
CA VAL A 142 3.03 2.14 2.54
C VAL A 142 4.40 1.47 2.67
N LEU A 143 5.36 2.10 3.35
CA LEU A 143 6.70 1.54 3.57
C LEU A 143 6.64 0.24 4.38
N VAL A 144 5.84 0.19 5.45
CA VAL A 144 5.64 -1.01 6.25
C VAL A 144 5.04 -2.14 5.40
N LEU A 145 4.02 -1.86 4.59
CA LEU A 145 3.45 -2.85 3.68
C LEU A 145 4.47 -3.31 2.63
N TYR A 146 5.27 -2.40 2.08
CA TYR A 146 6.35 -2.74 1.16
C TYR A 146 7.39 -3.67 1.82
N LEU A 147 7.83 -3.35 3.04
CA LEU A 147 8.76 -4.19 3.80
C LEU A 147 8.17 -5.57 4.10
N MET A 148 6.87 -5.65 4.40
CA MET A 148 6.16 -6.91 4.53
C MET A 148 6.25 -7.72 3.24
N LEU A 149 5.92 -7.11 2.09
CA LEU A 149 5.93 -7.81 0.79
C LEU A 149 7.32 -8.31 0.40
N VAL A 150 8.38 -7.56 0.73
CA VAL A 150 9.77 -7.91 0.42
C VAL A 150 10.35 -8.96 1.37
N ARG A 151 9.97 -8.91 2.66
CA ARG A 151 10.54 -9.79 3.71
C ARG A 151 9.68 -11.00 4.05
N ARG A 152 8.44 -11.05 3.56
CA ARG A 152 7.56 -12.20 3.80
C ARG A 152 8.14 -13.45 3.17
N ALA A 153 8.07 -14.53 3.93
CA ALA A 153 8.33 -15.88 3.47
C ALA A 153 7.09 -16.72 3.77
N PRO A 154 6.80 -17.74 2.94
CA PRO A 154 5.85 -18.78 3.30
C PRO A 154 6.01 -19.35 4.72
N LEU A 155 4.90 -19.65 5.38
CA LEU A 155 4.93 -20.43 6.61
C LEU A 155 5.08 -21.93 6.30
N PRO A 156 5.92 -22.68 7.06
CA PRO A 156 6.11 -24.11 6.86
C PRO A 156 4.78 -24.88 6.95
N GLY A 157 4.53 -25.79 6.00
CA GLY A 157 3.33 -26.65 6.00
C GLY A 157 2.06 -26.04 5.41
N GLN A 158 2.09 -24.78 4.97
CA GLN A 158 1.02 -24.17 4.18
C GLN A 158 1.37 -24.32 2.68
N PRO A 159 0.47 -24.81 1.82
CA PRO A 159 0.73 -24.88 0.38
C PRO A 159 0.90 -23.46 -0.17
N VAL A 160 2.15 -23.11 -0.48
CA VAL A 160 2.48 -21.89 -1.22
C VAL A 160 2.27 -22.22 -2.67
N ARG A 161 1.23 -21.64 -3.27
CA ARG A 161 1.15 -21.62 -4.72
C ARG A 161 1.85 -20.38 -5.22
N ASP A 162 2.90 -20.62 -5.99
CA ASP A 162 3.80 -19.61 -6.54
C ASP A 162 3.00 -18.62 -7.41
N PRO A 163 2.81 -17.35 -6.98
CA PRO A 163 1.95 -16.42 -7.72
C PRO A 163 2.64 -15.83 -8.96
N GLY A 164 3.91 -16.15 -9.22
CA GLY A 164 4.66 -15.51 -10.28
C GLY A 164 6.05 -16.10 -10.49
N GLY A 165 6.13 -17.16 -11.29
CA GLY A 165 7.40 -17.65 -11.85
C GLY A 165 8.14 -16.65 -12.75
N GLU A 166 7.52 -15.51 -13.10
CA GLU A 166 8.07 -14.50 -14.01
C GLU A 166 8.40 -13.14 -13.38
N PHE A 167 7.78 -12.76 -12.24
CA PHE A 167 7.93 -11.42 -11.65
C PHE A 167 8.51 -11.39 -10.23
N ALA A 168 8.79 -12.56 -9.63
CA ALA A 168 9.55 -12.59 -8.39
C ALA A 168 10.98 -12.08 -8.66
N LEU A 169 11.30 -10.88 -8.15
CA LEU A 169 12.68 -10.42 -8.07
C LEU A 169 13.47 -11.50 -7.32
N LYS A 170 14.30 -12.24 -8.07
CA LYS A 170 15.11 -13.32 -7.52
C LYS A 170 15.87 -12.80 -6.31
N PRO A 171 15.72 -13.41 -5.11
CA PRO A 171 16.55 -13.05 -3.97
C PRO A 171 18.01 -13.36 -4.34
N GLY A 172 18.78 -12.31 -4.65
CA GLY A 172 20.14 -12.42 -5.18
C GLY A 172 20.55 -11.32 -6.17
N ALA A 173 19.60 -10.58 -6.76
CA ALA A 173 19.92 -9.56 -7.78
C ALA A 173 20.72 -8.35 -7.25
N LEU A 174 20.73 -8.11 -5.93
CA LEU A 174 21.53 -7.04 -5.30
C LEU A 174 22.84 -7.51 -4.64
N GLY A 175 23.15 -8.82 -4.67
CA GLY A 175 24.33 -9.39 -3.99
C GLY A 175 25.54 -9.69 -4.88
N ALA A 176 25.45 -9.49 -6.20
CA ALA A 176 26.43 -10.00 -7.16
C ALA A 176 27.48 -8.97 -7.63
N LEU A 177 27.84 -8.00 -6.79
CA LEU A 177 29.05 -7.18 -6.99
C LEU A 177 30.06 -7.51 -5.89
N LYS A 178 30.58 -8.75 -5.92
CA LYS A 178 31.82 -9.09 -5.22
C LYS A 178 32.98 -8.53 -6.06
N PRO A 179 33.93 -7.76 -5.50
CA PRO A 179 35.09 -7.30 -6.24
C PRO A 179 35.88 -8.52 -6.73
N ARG A 180 36.21 -8.55 -8.03
CA ARG A 180 37.11 -9.56 -8.62
C ARG A 180 38.43 -9.52 -7.84
N GLU A 181 38.73 -10.61 -7.14
CA GLU A 181 40.07 -10.85 -6.60
C GLU A 181 41.05 -10.87 -7.78
N ALA A 182 42.00 -9.93 -7.75
CA ALA A 182 43.08 -9.86 -8.71
C ALA A 182 43.96 -11.11 -8.55
N GLY A 183 44.04 -11.91 -9.61
CA GLY A 183 44.76 -13.18 -9.62
C GLY A 183 46.23 -13.03 -9.22
N SER A 184 46.64 -13.84 -8.24
CA SER A 184 48.05 -14.01 -7.89
C SER A 184 48.78 -14.77 -8.99
N SER A 185 49.66 -14.09 -9.72
CA SER A 185 50.64 -14.72 -10.59
C SER A 185 51.84 -15.18 -9.76
N ARG A 186 51.91 -16.48 -9.43
CA ARG A 186 53.18 -17.12 -9.01
C ARG A 186 53.90 -17.65 -10.25
N PRO A 187 55.18 -17.32 -10.49
CA PRO A 187 55.93 -17.93 -11.57
C PRO A 187 56.45 -19.32 -11.13
N ARG A 188 56.22 -20.33 -11.99
CA ARG A 188 56.90 -21.63 -11.93
C ARG A 188 58.40 -21.41 -12.16
N ARG A 189 59.25 -21.80 -11.21
CA ARG A 189 60.67 -22.11 -11.48
C ARG A 189 60.83 -23.62 -11.62
N ARG A 190 61.55 -23.99 -12.68
CA ARG A 190 62.15 -25.30 -12.92
C ARG A 190 63.30 -25.54 -11.96
#